data_AF-A0A960RKK9-F1
#
_entry.id   AF-A0A960RKK9-F1
#
_cell.length_a   1.000
_cell.length_b   1.000
_cell.length_c   1.000
_cell.angle_alpha   90.00
_cell.angle_beta   90.00
_cell.angle_gamma   90.00
#
_symmetry.space_group_name_H-M   'P 1'
#
loop_
_entity.id
_entity.type
_entity.pdbx_description
1 polymer ?
#
loop_
_entity_poly.entity_id
_entity_poly.type
_entity_poly.pdbx_seq_one_letter_code
_entity_poly.pdbx_strand_id
1 'polypeptide(L)'
;HIISFFNEADKNPTFRDSFLETIEEAASTCGDRVSLSLIYVGVRHRLTEIDHRNLNVLAEFLKGVYALDLLRQITYEKHERQEDEVENYLIYPVKLKAILDLPIIIDDMQFNNASATEQDLQDAAARVIESVNNPATFHAWLIEGECFLIGSHIWENALKEQYKAEIDVINGKRYELLEEDNGVQKANDYYRDEMLKLTRQALA
;
A
#
# COMPACT_ATOMS: atom_id res chain seq x y z
N HIS A 1 -2.39 -17.56 -11.92
CA HIS A 1 -2.68 -16.22 -11.38
C HIS A 1 -4.05 -15.69 -11.82
N ILE A 2 -4.35 -15.55 -13.13
CA ILE A 2 -5.64 -14.96 -13.54
C ILE A 2 -6.86 -15.83 -13.15
N ILE A 3 -6.79 -17.16 -13.30
CA ILE A 3 -7.89 -18.07 -12.94
C ILE A 3 -8.21 -18.03 -11.43
N SER A 4 -7.22 -17.82 -10.56
CA SER A 4 -7.48 -17.69 -9.12
C SER A 4 -8.24 -16.41 -8.80
N PHE A 5 -8.04 -15.33 -9.54
CA PHE A 5 -8.79 -14.09 -9.35
C PHE A 5 -10.28 -14.28 -9.65
N PHE A 6 -10.63 -14.97 -10.75
CA PHE A 6 -12.02 -15.31 -11.03
C PHE A 6 -12.64 -16.19 -9.94
N ASN A 7 -11.92 -17.21 -9.47
CA ASN A 7 -12.39 -18.08 -8.39
C ASN A 7 -12.61 -17.33 -7.06
N GLU A 8 -11.81 -16.30 -6.77
CA GLU A 8 -11.97 -15.47 -5.57
C GLU A 8 -13.11 -14.46 -5.74
N ALA A 9 -13.23 -13.83 -6.91
CA ALA A 9 -14.33 -12.94 -7.24
C ALA A 9 -15.71 -13.65 -7.17
N ASP A 10 -15.77 -14.94 -7.49
CA ASP A 10 -16.99 -15.73 -7.32
C ASP A 10 -17.41 -15.90 -5.86
N LYS A 11 -16.45 -15.88 -4.92
CA LYS A 11 -16.67 -16.17 -3.49
C LYS A 11 -16.74 -14.92 -2.62
N ASN A 12 -16.08 -13.84 -3.03
CA ASN A 12 -15.91 -12.63 -2.24
C ASN A 12 -16.47 -11.42 -3.01
N PRO A 13 -17.71 -10.96 -2.68
CA PRO A 13 -18.34 -9.83 -3.35
C PRO A 13 -17.52 -8.54 -3.31
N THR A 14 -16.86 -8.25 -2.19
CA THR A 14 -16.02 -7.06 -2.05
C THR A 14 -14.82 -7.11 -2.98
N PHE A 15 -14.16 -8.28 -3.10
CA PHE A 15 -13.07 -8.45 -4.05
C PHE A 15 -13.58 -8.40 -5.50
N ARG A 16 -14.74 -9.01 -5.79
CA ARG A 16 -15.36 -8.99 -7.12
C ARG A 16 -15.62 -7.58 -7.63
N ASP A 17 -16.23 -6.74 -6.81
CA ASP A 17 -16.61 -5.39 -7.23
C ASP A 17 -15.34 -4.57 -7.56
N SER A 18 -14.32 -4.67 -6.70
CA SER A 18 -13.00 -4.05 -6.97
C SER A 18 -12.30 -4.64 -8.20
N PHE A 19 -12.40 -5.95 -8.43
CA PHE A 19 -11.81 -6.64 -9.58
C PHE A 19 -12.46 -6.21 -10.90
N LEU A 20 -13.79 -6.12 -10.93
CA LEU A 20 -14.54 -5.70 -12.12
C LEU A 20 -14.26 -4.23 -12.46
N GLU A 21 -14.29 -3.34 -11.47
CA GLU A 21 -13.93 -1.92 -11.66
C GLU A 21 -12.53 -1.77 -12.27
N THR A 22 -11.55 -2.50 -11.71
CA THR A 22 -10.16 -2.46 -12.17
C THR A 22 -10.01 -2.99 -13.61
N ILE A 23 -10.73 -4.06 -13.99
CA ILE A 23 -10.67 -4.62 -15.35
C ILE A 23 -11.41 -3.75 -16.37
N GLU A 24 -12.55 -3.14 -16.00
CA GLU A 24 -13.30 -2.25 -16.89
C GLU A 24 -12.47 -1.01 -17.25
N GLU A 25 -11.77 -0.42 -16.28
CA GLU A 25 -10.83 0.68 -16.54
C GLU A 25 -9.68 0.25 -17.45
N ALA A 26 -9.10 -0.93 -17.20
CA ALA A 26 -8.02 -1.48 -18.02
C ALA A 26 -8.44 -1.80 -19.46
N ALA A 27 -9.64 -2.38 -19.65
CA ALA A 27 -10.17 -2.78 -20.96
C ALA A 27 -10.47 -1.57 -21.85
N SER A 28 -10.65 -0.39 -21.26
CA SER A 28 -10.91 0.85 -21.98
C SER A 28 -9.63 1.53 -22.51
N THR A 29 -8.43 1.00 -22.23
CA THR A 29 -7.16 1.69 -22.47
C THR A 29 -5.96 0.77 -22.85
N CYS A 30 -4.80 1.38 -23.19
CA CYS A 30 -3.57 0.70 -23.63
C CYS A 30 -3.03 -0.37 -22.64
N GLY A 31 -2.19 -1.28 -23.15
CA GLY A 31 -1.68 -2.45 -22.42
C GLY A 31 -1.01 -2.16 -21.07
N ASP A 32 -0.42 -0.98 -20.85
CA ASP A 32 0.18 -0.60 -19.57
C ASP A 32 -0.83 -0.44 -18.45
N ARG A 33 -2.03 0.04 -18.76
CA ARG A 33 -3.08 0.14 -17.74
C ARG A 33 -3.61 -1.25 -17.36
N VAL A 34 -3.47 -2.25 -18.24
CA VAL A 34 -3.71 -3.66 -17.89
C VAL A 34 -2.63 -4.18 -16.94
N SER A 35 -1.34 -3.90 -17.20
CA SER A 35 -0.25 -4.28 -16.29
C SER A 35 -0.40 -3.62 -14.93
N LEU A 36 -0.71 -2.33 -14.90
CA LEU A 36 -1.00 -1.62 -13.66
C LEU A 36 -2.17 -2.28 -12.93
N SER A 37 -3.29 -2.52 -13.61
CA SER A 37 -4.47 -3.18 -13.05
C SER A 37 -4.18 -4.57 -12.47
N LEU A 38 -3.31 -5.35 -13.12
CA LEU A 38 -2.86 -6.65 -12.62
C LEU A 38 -2.03 -6.53 -11.33
N ILE A 39 -1.25 -5.46 -11.15
CA ILE A 39 -0.59 -5.16 -9.88
C ILE A 39 -1.63 -4.92 -8.79
N TYR A 40 -2.63 -4.06 -9.04
CA TYR A 40 -3.67 -3.75 -8.05
C TYR A 40 -4.45 -5.00 -7.64
N VAL A 41 -4.95 -5.75 -8.62
CA VAL A 41 -5.70 -6.99 -8.37
C VAL A 41 -4.84 -8.02 -7.67
N GLY A 42 -3.58 -8.18 -8.07
CA GLY A 42 -2.65 -9.12 -7.45
C GLY A 42 -2.37 -8.81 -5.99
N VAL A 43 -2.12 -7.54 -5.67
CA VAL A 43 -1.92 -7.08 -4.28
C VAL A 43 -3.19 -7.29 -3.46
N ARG A 44 -4.37 -6.91 -3.98
CA ARG A 44 -5.64 -7.08 -3.28
C ARG A 44 -5.99 -8.54 -3.04
N HIS A 45 -5.79 -9.41 -4.03
CA HIS A 45 -6.02 -10.85 -3.89
C HIS A 45 -5.09 -11.44 -2.81
N ARG A 46 -3.80 -11.07 -2.81
CA ARG A 46 -2.89 -11.58 -1.79
C ARG A 46 -3.26 -11.08 -0.39
N LEU A 47 -3.82 -9.88 -0.29
CA LEU A 47 -4.32 -9.35 0.98
C LEU A 47 -5.52 -10.15 1.52
N THR A 48 -6.38 -10.72 0.67
CA THR A 48 -7.50 -11.59 1.11
C THR A 48 -7.02 -12.95 1.60
N GLU A 49 -5.82 -13.39 1.22
CA GLU A 49 -5.21 -14.66 1.65
C GLU A 49 -4.48 -14.55 3.01
N ILE A 50 -4.16 -13.33 3.45
CA ILE A 50 -3.45 -13.09 4.71
C ILE A 50 -4.44 -13.07 5.88
N ASP A 51 -4.13 -13.79 6.96
CA ASP A 51 -4.86 -13.67 8.22
C ASP A 51 -4.50 -12.34 8.89
N HIS A 52 -5.42 -11.38 8.88
CA HIS A 52 -5.21 -10.03 9.42
C HIS A 52 -5.01 -10.02 10.95
N ARG A 53 -5.27 -11.14 11.64
CA ARG A 53 -4.96 -11.29 13.08
C ARG A 53 -3.48 -11.60 13.32
N ASN A 54 -2.75 -12.03 12.28
CA ASN A 54 -1.31 -12.20 12.32
C ASN A 54 -0.63 -10.92 11.84
N LEU A 55 -0.49 -9.96 12.75
CA LEU A 55 0.05 -8.63 12.45
C LEU A 55 1.47 -8.65 11.88
N ASN A 56 2.31 -9.62 12.26
CA ASN A 56 3.65 -9.75 11.70
C ASN A 56 3.60 -10.11 10.21
N VAL A 57 2.77 -11.09 9.83
CA VAL A 57 2.61 -11.48 8.42
C VAL A 57 1.98 -10.35 7.61
N LEU A 58 0.98 -9.66 8.18
CA LEU A 58 0.37 -8.51 7.54
C LEU A 58 1.40 -7.38 7.34
N ALA A 59 2.20 -7.06 8.35
CA ALA A 59 3.22 -6.01 8.26
C ALA A 59 4.31 -6.33 7.24
N GLU A 60 4.80 -7.57 7.18
CA GLU A 60 5.78 -7.97 6.15
C GLU A 60 5.20 -7.83 4.74
N PHE A 61 3.94 -8.20 4.53
CA PHE A 61 3.28 -7.95 3.24
C PHE A 61 3.14 -6.46 2.95
N LEU A 62 2.73 -5.67 3.94
CA LEU A 62 2.55 -4.22 3.82
C LEU A 62 3.86 -3.47 3.59
N LYS A 63 5.03 -4.00 4.01
CA LYS A 63 6.34 -3.45 3.61
C LYS A 63 6.52 -3.47 2.09
N GLY A 64 6.16 -4.58 1.45
CA GLY A 64 6.19 -4.69 -0.01
C GLY A 64 5.21 -3.74 -0.70
N VAL A 65 4.04 -3.51 -0.10
CA VAL A 65 3.07 -2.52 -0.59
C VAL A 65 3.59 -1.08 -0.40
N TYR A 66 4.25 -0.79 0.72
CA TYR A 66 4.90 0.50 0.95
C TYR A 66 6.01 0.77 -0.07
N ALA A 67 6.80 -0.25 -0.41
CA ALA A 67 7.80 -0.15 -1.46
C ALA A 67 7.17 0.24 -2.82
N LEU A 68 6.03 -0.34 -3.18
CA LEU A 68 5.31 0.02 -4.41
C LEU A 68 4.80 1.47 -4.40
N ASP A 69 4.35 1.95 -3.24
CA ASP A 69 3.90 3.33 -3.05
C ASP A 69 5.06 4.33 -3.18
N LEU A 70 6.21 4.04 -2.56
CA LEU A 70 7.42 4.85 -2.69
C LEU A 70 7.93 4.91 -4.14
N LEU A 71 7.94 3.78 -4.86
CA LEU A 71 8.33 3.77 -6.28
C LEU A 71 7.41 4.66 -7.13
N ARG A 72 6.12 4.71 -6.80
CA ARG A 72 5.18 5.60 -7.47
C ARG A 72 5.50 7.05 -7.18
N GLN A 73 5.75 7.39 -5.92
CA GLN A 73 6.15 8.75 -5.51
C GLN A 73 7.46 9.19 -6.19
N ILE A 74 8.47 8.33 -6.23
CA ILE A 74 9.76 8.59 -6.92
C ILE A 74 9.53 8.87 -8.42
N THR A 75 8.64 8.10 -9.06
CA THR A 75 8.31 8.31 -10.46
C THR A 75 7.67 9.69 -10.68
N TYR A 76 6.73 10.08 -9.80
CA TYR A 76 6.08 11.39 -9.86
C TYR A 76 7.03 12.57 -9.62
N GLU A 77 7.96 12.43 -8.67
CA GLU A 77 8.96 13.46 -8.39
C GLU A 77 9.83 13.74 -9.62
N LYS A 78 10.10 12.70 -10.42
CA LYS A 78 11.02 12.76 -11.55
C LYS A 78 10.38 13.21 -12.85
N HIS A 79 9.14 12.79 -13.10
CA HIS A 79 8.41 13.08 -14.33
C HIS A 79 7.22 13.98 -13.97
N GLU A 80 7.44 15.31 -13.91
CA GLU A 80 6.34 16.28 -13.76
C GLU A 80 5.19 15.91 -14.71
N ARG A 81 4.02 15.54 -14.15
CA ARG A 81 2.77 15.10 -14.81
C ARG A 81 2.81 15.16 -16.35
N GLN A 82 3.44 14.17 -16.99
CA GLN A 82 3.40 13.97 -18.44
C GLN A 82 2.59 12.70 -18.77
N GLU A 83 2.01 12.69 -19.97
CA GLU A 83 0.95 11.77 -20.41
C GLU A 83 1.34 10.26 -20.43
N ASP A 84 2.64 9.93 -20.33
CA ASP A 84 3.17 8.55 -20.27
C ASP A 84 3.58 8.13 -18.83
N GLU A 85 2.78 8.52 -17.84
CA GLU A 85 3.02 8.30 -16.41
C GLU A 85 3.08 6.81 -16.02
N VAL A 86 2.26 5.98 -16.67
CA VAL A 86 2.11 4.57 -16.30
C VAL A 86 3.31 3.73 -16.74
N GLU A 87 3.81 3.91 -17.96
CA GLU A 87 4.99 3.19 -18.46
C GLU A 87 6.23 3.51 -17.62
N ASN A 88 6.43 4.80 -17.30
CA ASN A 88 7.54 5.26 -16.48
C ASN A 88 7.42 4.79 -15.03
N TYR A 89 6.22 4.60 -14.49
CA TYR A 89 6.04 3.97 -13.19
C TYR A 89 6.37 2.48 -13.25
N LEU A 90 5.74 1.75 -14.17
CA LEU A 90 5.75 0.29 -14.14
C LEU A 90 7.13 -0.33 -14.36
N ILE A 91 8.06 0.37 -15.01
CA ILE A 91 9.45 -0.11 -15.13
C ILE A 91 10.09 -0.33 -13.76
N TYR A 92 9.79 0.51 -12.77
CA TYR A 92 10.40 0.40 -11.44
C TYR A 92 9.96 -0.88 -10.71
N PRO A 93 8.65 -1.14 -10.48
CA PRO A 93 8.24 -2.38 -9.83
C PRO A 93 8.71 -3.65 -10.54
N VAL A 94 8.72 -3.65 -11.87
CA VAL A 94 9.08 -4.86 -12.62
C VAL A 94 10.58 -5.13 -12.56
N LYS A 95 11.43 -4.11 -12.74
CA LYS A 95 12.88 -4.26 -12.66
C LYS A 95 13.38 -4.48 -11.24
N LEU A 96 12.72 -3.90 -10.24
CA LEU A 96 13.15 -3.97 -8.84
C LEU A 96 12.43 -5.04 -8.01
N LYS A 97 11.52 -5.81 -8.63
CA LYS A 97 10.73 -6.86 -7.97
C LYS A 97 11.54 -7.76 -7.05
N ALA A 98 12.62 -8.33 -7.57
CA ALA A 98 13.45 -9.29 -6.83
C ALA A 98 14.30 -8.60 -5.75
N ILE A 99 14.72 -7.36 -5.99
CA ILE A 99 15.58 -6.59 -5.08
C ILE A 99 14.78 -6.10 -3.87
N LEU A 100 13.53 -5.70 -4.10
CA LEU A 100 12.65 -5.09 -3.09
C LEU A 100 11.56 -6.05 -2.55
N ASP A 101 11.61 -7.33 -2.92
CA ASP A 101 10.60 -8.34 -2.59
C ASP A 101 9.15 -7.88 -2.85
N LEU A 102 8.93 -7.30 -4.04
CA LEU A 102 7.64 -6.65 -4.32
C LEU A 102 6.52 -7.69 -4.49
N PRO A 103 5.33 -7.46 -3.90
CA PRO A 103 4.21 -8.39 -3.93
C PRO A 103 3.42 -8.33 -5.25
N ILE A 104 4.12 -8.25 -6.39
CA ILE A 104 3.51 -8.15 -7.72
C ILE A 104 3.58 -9.47 -8.47
N ILE A 105 2.58 -9.71 -9.31
CA ILE A 105 2.44 -10.96 -10.10
C ILE A 105 3.09 -10.88 -11.49
N ILE A 106 3.53 -9.70 -11.90
CA ILE A 106 4.09 -9.46 -13.23
C ILE A 106 5.60 -9.70 -13.16
N ASP A 107 6.12 -10.42 -14.15
CA ASP A 107 7.55 -10.76 -14.26
C ASP A 107 8.25 -9.99 -15.37
N ASP A 108 7.50 -9.51 -16.37
CA ASP A 108 8.05 -8.77 -17.49
C ASP A 108 7.01 -7.82 -18.06
N MET A 109 7.47 -6.81 -18.78
CA MET A 109 6.63 -5.91 -19.55
C MET A 109 7.15 -5.77 -20.97
N GLN A 110 6.23 -5.77 -21.93
CA GLN A 110 6.54 -5.61 -23.34
C GLN A 110 6.72 -4.13 -23.72
N PHE A 111 7.62 -3.39 -23.08
CA PHE A 111 7.88 -2.00 -23.48
C PHE A 111 9.37 -1.66 -23.52
N ASN A 112 9.80 -1.17 -24.69
CA ASN A 112 11.17 -0.81 -25.01
C ASN A 112 11.46 0.70 -24.85
N ASN A 113 10.49 1.50 -24.38
CA ASN A 113 10.53 2.97 -24.45
C ASN A 113 10.55 3.70 -23.09
N ALA A 114 10.57 2.98 -21.97
CA ALA A 114 10.63 3.61 -20.65
C ALA A 114 11.94 4.40 -20.47
N SER A 115 11.83 5.59 -19.85
CA SER A 115 12.93 6.56 -19.77
C SER A 115 13.87 6.37 -18.58
N ALA A 116 13.60 5.39 -17.71
CA ALA A 116 14.41 5.12 -16.53
C ALA A 116 15.78 4.52 -16.91
N THR A 117 16.85 5.16 -16.46
CA THR A 117 18.21 4.66 -16.60
C THR A 117 18.55 3.66 -15.48
N GLU A 118 19.63 2.91 -15.65
CA GLU A 118 20.14 2.01 -14.61
C GLU A 118 20.45 2.75 -13.29
N GLN A 119 20.99 3.98 -13.38
CA GLN A 119 21.26 4.80 -12.20
C GLN A 119 19.97 5.13 -11.46
N ASP A 120 18.88 5.41 -12.19
CA ASP A 120 17.59 5.73 -11.57
C ASP A 120 17.00 4.55 -10.83
N LEU A 121 17.16 3.33 -11.37
CA LEU A 121 16.73 2.11 -10.71
C LEU A 121 17.53 1.87 -9.43
N GLN A 122 18.83 2.11 -9.45
CA GLN A 122 19.71 1.98 -8.28
C GLN A 122 19.37 3.01 -7.19
N ASP A 123 19.20 4.27 -7.57
CA ASP A 123 18.84 5.35 -6.64
C ASP A 123 17.45 5.11 -6.02
N ALA A 124 16.48 4.68 -6.84
CA ALA A 124 15.15 4.34 -6.37
C ALA A 124 15.18 3.15 -5.39
N ALA A 125 15.92 2.09 -5.74
CA ALA A 125 16.07 0.93 -4.85
C ALA A 125 16.71 1.33 -3.51
N ALA A 126 17.77 2.14 -3.52
CA ALA A 126 18.43 2.59 -2.31
C ALA A 126 17.48 3.41 -1.41
N ARG A 127 16.74 4.37 -1.98
CA ARG A 127 15.75 5.18 -1.26
C ARG A 127 14.63 4.32 -0.65
N VAL A 128 14.11 3.35 -1.41
CA VAL A 128 13.06 2.45 -0.93
C VAL A 128 13.58 1.57 0.21
N ILE A 129 14.75 0.96 0.06
CA ILE A 129 15.37 0.11 1.09
C ILE A 129 15.61 0.90 2.38
N GLU A 130 16.12 2.13 2.27
CA GLU A 130 16.34 3.00 3.43
C GLU A 130 15.01 3.29 4.15
N SER A 131 13.97 3.66 3.40
CA SER A 131 12.68 4.06 3.96
C SER A 131 11.89 2.88 4.55
N VAL A 132 11.87 1.71 3.88
CA VAL A 132 11.16 0.51 4.34
C VAL A 132 11.83 -0.10 5.58
N ASN A 133 13.16 -0.04 5.67
CA ASN A 133 13.90 -0.58 6.82
C ASN A 133 13.99 0.39 8.00
N ASN A 134 13.54 1.64 7.85
CA ASN A 134 13.43 2.57 8.96
C ASN A 134 12.07 2.36 9.66
N PRO A 135 12.05 1.88 10.92
CA PRO A 135 10.79 1.59 11.60
C PRO A 135 9.92 2.83 11.82
N ALA A 136 10.53 4.01 11.97
CA ALA A 136 9.76 5.23 12.21
C ALA A 136 8.94 5.62 10.97
N THR A 137 9.55 5.59 9.79
CA THR A 137 8.87 5.90 8.52
C THR A 137 7.86 4.83 8.16
N PHE A 138 8.20 3.55 8.31
CA PHE A 138 7.27 2.46 8.02
C PHE A 138 6.05 2.46 8.95
N HIS A 139 6.25 2.62 10.27
CA HIS A 139 5.12 2.67 11.21
C HIS A 139 4.24 3.90 11.00
N ALA A 140 4.82 5.05 10.64
CA ALA A 140 4.04 6.23 10.25
C ALA A 140 3.20 5.93 9.01
N TRP A 141 3.78 5.33 7.97
CA TRP A 141 3.04 4.95 6.77
C TRP A 141 1.92 3.94 7.05
N LEU A 142 2.10 3.00 7.98
CA LEU A 142 1.03 2.06 8.38
C LEU A 142 -0.20 2.75 8.99
N ILE A 143 -0.04 3.92 9.63
CA ILE A 143 -1.13 4.68 10.25
C ILE A 143 -1.68 5.76 9.32
N GLU A 144 -0.80 6.46 8.61
CA GLU A 144 -1.12 7.69 7.89
C GLU A 144 -1.10 7.52 6.37
N GLY A 145 -0.52 6.43 5.88
CA GLY A 145 -0.33 6.19 4.46
C GLY A 145 -1.66 5.96 3.74
N GLU A 146 -2.00 6.87 2.84
CA GLU A 146 -3.04 6.64 1.84
C GLU A 146 -2.44 5.84 0.68
N CYS A 147 -2.36 4.51 0.85
CA CYS A 147 -1.88 3.65 -0.23
C CYS A 147 -2.98 3.44 -1.27
N PHE A 148 -2.69 3.88 -2.49
CA PHE A 148 -3.59 3.75 -3.62
C PHE A 148 -3.96 2.29 -3.99
N LEU A 149 -3.09 1.32 -3.67
CA LEU A 149 -3.27 -0.09 -4.04
C LEU A 149 -4.34 -0.78 -3.19
N ILE A 150 -4.34 -0.51 -1.89
CA ILE A 150 -5.12 -1.27 -0.89
C ILE A 150 -6.18 -0.44 -0.17
N GLY A 151 -6.24 0.87 -0.43
CA GLY A 151 -7.08 1.80 0.33
C GLY A 151 -6.53 2.06 1.73
N SER A 152 -7.07 3.08 2.40
CA SER A 152 -6.65 3.43 3.75
C SER A 152 -7.16 2.43 4.80
N HIS A 153 -6.44 2.33 5.92
CA HIS A 153 -6.87 1.69 7.19
C HIS A 153 -6.84 0.15 7.31
N ILE A 154 -6.21 -0.60 6.39
CA ILE A 154 -6.08 -2.08 6.58
C ILE A 154 -5.36 -2.41 7.90
N TRP A 155 -4.21 -1.78 8.13
CA TRP A 155 -3.46 -1.95 9.37
C TRP A 155 -4.21 -1.45 10.60
N GLU A 156 -4.81 -0.27 10.51
CA GLU A 156 -5.61 0.31 11.58
C GLU A 156 -6.80 -0.60 11.97
N ASN A 157 -7.49 -1.18 10.99
CA ASN A 157 -8.60 -2.11 11.25
C ASN A 157 -8.10 -3.38 11.95
N ALA A 158 -6.98 -3.96 11.49
CA ALA A 158 -6.37 -5.11 12.14
C ALA A 158 -5.96 -4.82 13.59
N LEU A 159 -5.40 -3.62 13.86
CA LEU A 159 -5.13 -3.15 15.23
C LEU A 159 -6.42 -3.01 16.05
N LYS A 160 -7.48 -2.42 15.49
CA LYS A 160 -8.78 -2.25 16.17
C LYS A 160 -9.41 -3.57 16.57
N GLU A 161 -9.25 -4.60 15.76
CA GLU A 161 -9.77 -5.93 16.07
C GLU A 161 -8.97 -6.61 17.19
N GLN A 162 -7.65 -6.47 17.20
CA GLN A 162 -6.79 -7.19 18.15
C GLN A 162 -6.61 -6.46 19.49
N TYR A 163 -6.59 -5.13 19.49
CA TYR A 163 -6.35 -4.26 20.67
C TYR A 163 -7.60 -3.48 21.05
N LYS A 164 -8.76 -4.14 21.03
CA LYS A 164 -10.07 -3.49 21.22
C LYS A 164 -10.15 -2.68 22.52
N ALA A 165 -9.63 -3.22 23.63
CA ALA A 165 -9.70 -2.55 24.93
C ALA A 165 -8.87 -1.26 24.96
N GLU A 166 -7.66 -1.31 24.39
CA GLU A 166 -6.77 -0.16 24.27
C GLU A 166 -7.38 0.90 23.33
N ILE A 167 -8.00 0.46 22.24
CA ILE A 167 -8.68 1.32 21.28
C ILE A 167 -9.90 2.00 21.90
N ASP A 168 -10.67 1.31 22.73
CA ASP A 168 -11.79 1.90 23.46
C ASP A 168 -11.32 3.01 24.41
N VAL A 169 -10.17 2.80 25.09
CA VAL A 169 -9.54 3.84 25.93
C VAL A 169 -9.07 5.04 25.10
N ILE A 170 -8.37 4.78 23.99
CA ILE A 170 -7.88 5.83 23.08
C ILE A 170 -9.05 6.64 22.54
N ASN A 171 -10.13 5.99 22.08
CA ASN A 171 -11.31 6.68 21.56
C ASN A 171 -12.03 7.47 22.65
N GLY A 172 -12.17 6.91 23.87
CA GLY A 172 -12.73 7.64 25.00
C GLY A 172 -11.98 8.95 25.26
N LYS A 173 -10.64 8.89 25.30
CA LYS A 173 -9.83 10.09 25.49
C LYS A 173 -9.88 11.05 24.29
N ARG A 174 -9.92 10.51 23.07
CA ARG A 174 -10.09 11.30 21.84
C ARG A 174 -11.39 12.10 21.87
N TYR A 175 -12.50 11.52 22.33
CA TYR A 175 -13.77 12.23 22.46
C TYR A 175 -13.72 13.35 23.49
N GLU A 176 -13.08 13.14 24.64
CA GLU A 176 -12.87 14.22 25.63
C GLU A 176 -12.11 15.40 25.03
N LEU A 177 -11.06 15.13 24.25
CA LEU A 177 -10.25 16.19 23.61
C LEU A 177 -11.03 17.00 22.57
N LEU A 178 -12.06 16.42 21.93
CA LEU A 178 -12.88 17.14 20.95
C LEU A 178 -13.70 18.27 21.57
N GLU A 179 -13.95 18.25 22.88
CA GLU A 179 -14.70 19.29 23.60
C GLU A 179 -13.82 20.50 23.97
N GLU A 180 -12.50 20.43 23.75
CA GLU A 180 -11.56 21.50 24.06
C GLU A 180 -11.42 22.54 22.93
N ASP A 181 -10.86 23.70 23.27
CA ASP A 181 -10.38 24.66 22.26
C ASP A 181 -9.22 24.04 21.46
N ASN A 182 -9.28 24.17 20.13
CA ASN A 182 -8.50 23.37 19.16
C ASN A 182 -8.64 21.84 19.31
N GLY A 183 -9.77 21.37 19.82
CA GLY A 183 -10.00 19.97 20.18
C GLY A 183 -9.81 18.99 19.02
N VAL A 184 -10.17 19.37 17.79
CA VAL A 184 -9.99 18.52 16.59
C VAL A 184 -8.51 18.19 16.35
N GLN A 185 -7.63 19.20 16.35
CA GLN A 185 -6.21 18.99 16.10
C GLN A 185 -5.59 18.13 17.21
N LYS A 186 -5.87 18.47 18.48
CA LYS A 186 -5.39 17.71 19.64
C LYS A 186 -5.87 16.26 19.61
N ALA A 187 -7.14 16.03 19.29
CA ALA A 187 -7.73 14.69 19.20
C ALA A 187 -7.06 13.86 18.09
N ASN A 188 -6.77 14.46 16.94
CA ASN A 188 -6.10 13.77 15.83
C ASN A 188 -4.62 13.48 16.15
N ASP A 189 -3.89 14.44 16.71
CA ASP A 189 -2.49 14.24 17.13
C ASP A 189 -2.40 13.16 18.21
N TYR A 190 -3.26 13.20 19.22
CA TYR A 190 -3.34 12.18 20.25
C TYR A 190 -3.65 10.79 19.66
N TYR A 191 -4.66 10.70 18.79
CA TYR A 191 -5.04 9.44 18.15
C TYR A 191 -3.86 8.85 17.36
N ARG A 192 -3.21 9.66 16.52
CA ARG A 192 -2.03 9.25 15.74
C ARG A 192 -0.92 8.73 16.65
N ASP A 193 -0.58 9.49 17.69
CA ASP A 193 0.53 9.15 18.58
C ASP A 193 0.27 7.84 19.36
N GLU A 194 -0.97 7.60 19.79
CA GLU A 194 -1.33 6.34 20.46
C GLU A 194 -1.40 5.15 19.47
N MET A 195 -1.91 5.35 18.26
CA MET A 195 -1.91 4.32 17.23
C MET A 195 -0.49 3.92 16.82
N LEU A 196 0.45 4.87 16.79
CA LEU A 196 1.87 4.61 16.58
C LEU A 196 2.49 3.79 17.73
N LYS A 197 2.09 4.05 18.98
CA LYS A 197 2.54 3.24 20.13
C LYS A 197 2.03 1.81 20.04
N LEU A 198 0.75 1.62 19.72
CA LEU A 198 0.16 0.30 19.52
C LEU A 198 0.82 -0.45 18.36
N THR A 199 1.12 0.23 17.26
CA THR A 199 1.87 -0.35 16.13
C THR A 199 3.24 -0.86 16.57
N ARG A 200 3.98 -0.07 17.36
CA ARG A 200 5.28 -0.50 17.90
C ARG A 200 5.15 -1.69 18.84
N GLN A 201 4.12 -1.72 19.67
CA GLN A 201 3.84 -2.86 20.56
C GLN A 201 3.48 -4.13 19.78
N ALA A 202 2.70 -4.00 18.70
CA ALA A 202 2.30 -5.11 17.85
C ALA A 202 3.46 -5.74 17.07
N LEU A 203 4.51 -4.95 16.79
CA LEU A 203 5.67 -5.34 15.99
C LEU A 203 6.95 -5.57 16.80
N ALA A 204 6.87 -5.52 18.13
CA ALA A 204 7.99 -5.79 19.05
C ALA A 204 8.10 -7.29 19.37
#